data_AF-A0A139R5K7-F1
#
_entry.id   AF-A0A139R5K7-F1
#
_cell.length_a   1.000
_cell.length_b   1.000
_cell.length_c   1.000
_cell.angle_alpha   90.00
_cell.angle_beta   90.00
_cell.angle_gamma   90.00
#
_symmetry.space_group_name_H-M   'P 1'
#
loop_
_entity.id
_entity.type
_entity.pdbx_description
1 polymer ?
#
loop_
_entity_poly.entity_id
_entity_poly.type
_entity_poly.pdbx_seq_one_letter_code
_entity_poly.pdbx_strand_id
1 'polypeptide(L)'
;MTELLEEQPLADDEELLQINYVGADTAQPLLSTIYADYGVTTNLLYSNMEILTKTPVGLAIAIFKGTASQRATAKASFADHGVQIQELHVGGQH
;
A
#
# COMPACT_ATOMS: atom_id res chain seq x y z
N MET A 1 0.13 -15.04 -8.39
CA MET A 1 0.45 -13.61 -8.22
C MET A 1 0.34 -12.86 -9.55
N THR A 2 0.78 -13.46 -10.67
CA THR A 2 0.67 -12.88 -12.01
C THR A 2 -0.78 -12.70 -12.50
N GLU A 3 -1.69 -13.62 -12.14
CA GLU A 3 -3.12 -13.55 -12.54
C GLU A 3 -3.85 -12.27 -12.08
N LEU A 4 -3.46 -11.65 -10.97
CA LEU A 4 -4.12 -10.43 -10.47
C LEU A 4 -3.83 -9.19 -11.35
N LEU A 5 -2.73 -9.21 -12.10
CA LEU A 5 -2.30 -8.13 -12.99
C LEU A 5 -2.87 -8.27 -14.41
N GLU A 6 -3.32 -9.46 -14.80
CA GLU A 6 -3.90 -9.70 -16.14
C GLU A 6 -5.32 -9.14 -16.26
N GLU A 7 -6.06 -8.97 -15.16
CA GLU A 7 -7.45 -8.50 -15.21
C GLU A 7 -7.60 -6.98 -15.09
N GLN A 8 -6.60 -6.25 -14.58
CA GLN A 8 -6.64 -4.78 -14.45
C GLN A 8 -5.29 -4.15 -14.80
N PRO A 9 -5.11 -3.63 -16.03
CA PRO A 9 -3.91 -2.87 -16.36
C PRO A 9 -3.86 -1.62 -15.49
N LEU A 10 -2.72 -1.41 -14.82
CA LEU A 10 -2.49 -0.24 -13.97
C LEU A 10 -2.31 1.01 -14.85
N ALA A 11 -3.00 2.09 -14.50
CA ALA A 11 -2.80 3.38 -15.15
C ALA A 11 -1.43 3.98 -14.80
N ASP A 12 -0.93 4.93 -15.62
CA ASP A 12 0.37 5.60 -15.40
C ASP A 12 0.49 6.28 -14.01
N ASP A 13 -0.64 6.64 -13.42
CA ASP A 13 -0.73 7.24 -12.10
C ASP A 13 -0.95 6.23 -10.96
N GLU A 14 -0.81 4.93 -11.24
CA GLU A 14 -1.08 3.83 -10.31
C GLU A 14 0.15 2.95 -10.04
N GLU A 15 0.25 2.48 -8.80
CA GLU A 15 1.29 1.54 -8.37
C GLU A 15 0.64 0.41 -7.56
N LEU A 16 0.98 -0.83 -7.91
CA LEU A 16 0.62 -2.00 -7.12
C LEU A 16 1.68 -2.25 -6.06
N LEU A 17 1.23 -2.27 -4.81
CA LEU A 17 2.09 -2.34 -3.64
C LEU A 17 1.69 -3.51 -2.76
N GLN A 18 2.70 -4.15 -2.18
CA GLN A 18 2.58 -5.08 -1.08
C GLN A 18 2.98 -4.38 0.21
N ILE A 19 2.05 -4.29 1.15
CA ILE A 19 2.22 -3.62 2.44
C ILE A 19 2.31 -4.70 3.51
N ASN A 20 3.47 -4.81 4.16
CA ASN A 20 3.71 -5.75 5.25
C ASN A 20 3.60 -5.01 6.59
N TYR A 21 2.62 -5.41 7.39
CA TYR A 21 2.38 -4.86 8.72
C TYR A 21 3.09 -5.73 9.76
N VAL A 22 3.99 -5.13 10.52
CA VAL A 22 4.65 -5.77 11.66
C VAL A 22 4.80 -4.74 12.78
N GLY A 23 3.82 -4.61 13.68
CA GLY A 23 3.95 -3.68 14.79
C GLY A 23 2.65 -3.31 15.49
N ALA A 24 2.75 -2.90 16.76
CA ALA A 24 1.61 -2.73 17.67
C ALA A 24 0.71 -1.53 17.35
N ASP A 25 1.20 -0.50 16.63
CA ASP A 25 0.59 0.84 16.68
C ASP A 25 0.21 1.47 15.32
N THR A 26 0.57 0.89 14.17
CA THR A 26 0.71 1.75 12.96
C THR A 26 -0.08 1.37 11.71
N ALA A 27 -0.74 0.20 11.64
CA ALA A 27 -1.25 -0.34 10.37
C ALA A 27 -2.55 0.31 9.83
N GLN A 28 -3.64 0.23 10.58
CA GLN A 28 -4.97 0.66 10.13
C GLN A 28 -5.19 2.18 10.05
N PRO A 29 -4.60 3.02 10.93
CA PRO A 29 -4.76 4.47 10.84
C PRO A 29 -4.12 5.07 9.59
N LEU A 30 -3.02 4.49 9.10
CA LEU A 30 -2.28 5.05 7.95
C LEU A 30 -3.05 4.89 6.63
N LEU A 31 -3.67 3.74 6.40
CA LEU A 31 -4.48 3.53 5.18
C LEU A 31 -5.73 4.43 5.15
N SER A 32 -6.34 4.72 6.30
CA SER A 32 -7.54 5.56 6.35
C SER A 32 -7.24 7.06 6.25
N THR A 33 -6.01 7.47 6.55
CA THR A 33 -5.55 8.87 6.48
C THR A 33 -4.77 9.19 5.21
N ILE A 34 -4.31 8.17 4.47
CA ILE A 34 -3.44 8.33 3.29
C ILE A 34 -3.97 9.33 2.25
N TYR A 35 -5.28 9.37 2.06
CA TYR A 35 -5.92 10.33 1.16
C TYR A 35 -5.88 11.76 1.71
N ALA A 36 -6.20 11.93 2.99
CA ALA A 36 -6.20 13.25 3.63
C ALA A 36 -4.78 13.84 3.73
N ASP A 37 -3.80 12.99 4.02
CA ASP A 37 -2.44 13.43 4.33
C ASP A 37 -1.56 13.60 3.09
N TYR A 38 -1.80 12.81 2.04
CA TYR A 38 -0.94 12.77 0.85
C TYR A 38 -1.68 12.98 -0.48
N GLY A 39 -3.01 13.01 -0.47
CA GLY A 39 -3.81 13.08 -1.70
C GLY A 39 -3.68 11.82 -2.57
N VAL A 40 -3.29 10.69 -1.97
CA VAL A 40 -3.20 9.38 -2.63
C VAL A 40 -4.49 8.61 -2.35
N THR A 41 -5.18 8.16 -3.40
CA THR A 41 -6.28 7.21 -3.21
C THR A 41 -5.73 5.79 -3.20
N THR A 42 -6.32 4.95 -2.36
CA THR A 42 -5.89 3.56 -2.21
C THR A 42 -7.05 2.62 -2.52
N ASN A 43 -6.79 1.63 -3.37
CA ASN A 43 -7.71 0.52 -3.60
C ASN A 43 -7.13 -0.77 -3.01
N LEU A 44 -7.77 -1.30 -1.97
CA LEU A 44 -7.31 -2.52 -1.29
C LEU A 44 -7.82 -3.75 -2.06
N LEU A 45 -6.90 -4.52 -2.66
CA LEU A 45 -7.24 -5.71 -3.45
C LEU A 45 -7.31 -6.97 -2.59
N TYR A 46 -6.41 -7.07 -1.63
CA TYR A 46 -6.32 -8.21 -0.73
C TYR A 46 -5.77 -7.75 0.62
N SER A 47 -6.25 -8.36 1.70
CA SER A 47 -5.67 -8.17 3.02
C SER A 47 -5.85 -9.43 3.85
N ASN A 48 -4.77 -9.84 4.51
CA ASN A 48 -4.78 -10.84 5.55
C ASN A 48 -4.02 -10.29 6.75
N MET A 49 -4.77 -9.83 7.75
CA MET A 49 -4.24 -9.31 9.00
C MET A 49 -4.67 -10.21 10.15
N GLU A 50 -3.73 -10.55 11.02
CA GLU A 50 -3.95 -11.32 12.22
C GLU A 50 -3.37 -10.59 13.44
N ILE A 51 -3.98 -10.75 14.61
CA ILE A 51 -3.45 -10.20 15.85
C ILE A 51 -2.66 -11.29 16.56
N LEU A 52 -1.33 -11.21 16.48
CA LEU A 52 -0.43 -12.11 17.19
C LEU A 52 0.04 -11.43 18.48
N THR A 53 -0.32 -11.97 19.64
CA THR A 53 0.11 -11.44 20.94
C THR A 53 -0.14 -9.92 21.07
N LYS A 54 -1.35 -9.48 20.70
CA LYS A 54 -1.79 -8.06 20.68
C LYS A 54 -1.09 -7.16 19.64
N THR A 55 -0.28 -7.72 18.76
CA THR A 55 0.38 -6.99 17.66
C THR A 55 -0.30 -7.36 16.34
N PRO A 56 -0.84 -6.39 15.56
CA PRO A 56 -1.30 -6.68 14.22
C PRO A 56 -0.10 -7.03 13.34
N VAL A 57 -0.18 -8.21 12.71
CA VAL A 57 0.79 -8.72 11.76
C VAL A 57 0.03 -9.17 10.53
N GLY A 58 0.53 -8.85 9.34
CA GLY A 58 -0.15 -9.28 8.13
C GLY A 58 0.34 -8.63 6.86
N LEU A 59 -0.42 -8.90 5.81
CA LEU A 59 -0.13 -8.49 4.46
C LEU A 59 -1.35 -7.83 3.83
N ALA A 60 -1.15 -6.70 3.17
CA ALA A 60 -2.12 -6.13 2.24
C ALA A 60 -1.52 -5.95 0.85
N ILE A 61 -2.32 -6.19 -0.17
CA ILE A 61 -2.03 -5.80 -1.56
C ILE A 61 -2.98 -4.68 -1.91
N ALA A 62 -2.44 -3.54 -2.31
CA ALA A 62 -3.22 -2.36 -2.64
C ALA A 62 -2.65 -1.62 -3.84
N ILE A 63 -3.52 -0.91 -4.56
CA ILE A 63 -3.13 0.03 -5.62
C ILE A 63 -3.13 1.43 -5.03
N PHE A 64 -2.02 2.14 -5.14
CA PHE A 64 -1.92 3.56 -4.82
C PHE A 64 -2.05 4.38 -6.09
N LYS A 65 -3.01 5.30 -6.13
CA LYS A 65 -3.24 6.21 -7.24
C LYS A 65 -2.95 7.65 -6.81
N GLY A 66 -2.15 8.34 -7.63
CA GLY A 66 -1.74 9.73 -7.39
C GLY A 66 -0.48 10.05 -8.17
N THR A 67 0.04 11.27 -8.05
CA THR A 67 1.31 11.62 -8.71
C THR A 67 2.50 10.86 -8.10
N ALA A 68 3.58 10.68 -8.86
CA ALA A 68 4.79 10.00 -8.38
C ALA A 68 5.32 10.60 -7.07
N SER A 69 5.27 11.94 -6.91
CA SER A 69 5.68 12.61 -5.67
C SER A 69 4.76 12.27 -4.50
N GLN A 70 3.44 12.27 -4.70
CA GLN A 70 2.49 11.94 -3.64
C GLN A 70 2.64 10.50 -3.18
N ARG A 71 2.78 9.56 -4.13
CA ARG A 71 3.02 8.14 -3.83
C ARG A 71 4.35 7.94 -3.09
N ALA A 72 5.41 8.65 -3.50
CA ALA A 72 6.70 8.61 -2.81
C ALA A 72 6.61 9.13 -1.36
N THR A 73 5.93 10.27 -1.14
CA THR A 73 5.73 10.82 0.20
C THR A 73 4.90 9.88 1.08
N ALA A 74 3.83 9.30 0.54
CA ALA A 74 3.03 8.31 1.25
C ALA A 74 3.87 7.08 1.63
N LYS A 75 4.65 6.51 0.69
CA LYS A 75 5.53 5.36 0.96
C LYS A 75 6.56 5.66 2.05
N ALA A 76 7.16 6.85 2.04
CA ALA A 76 8.11 7.29 3.05
C ALA A 76 7.45 7.36 4.45
N SER A 77 6.24 7.91 4.55
CA SER A 77 5.51 7.95 5.82
C SER A 77 5.22 6.56 6.38
N PHE A 78 4.82 5.61 5.53
CA PHE A 78 4.60 4.23 5.97
C PHE A 78 5.89 3.61 6.53
N ALA A 79 7.03 3.85 5.89
CA ALA A 79 8.33 3.40 6.38
C ALA A 79 8.70 4.02 7.74
N ASP A 80 8.44 5.32 7.94
CA ASP A 80 8.67 6.02 9.22
C ASP A 80 7.85 5.42 10.37
N HIS A 81 6.67 4.89 10.05
CA HIS A 81 5.79 4.21 11.00
C HIS A 81 6.08 2.69 11.12
N GLY A 82 7.21 2.23 10.59
CA GLY A 82 7.64 0.83 10.68
C GLY A 82 6.84 -0.13 9.79
N VAL A 83 6.09 0.39 8.81
CA VAL A 83 5.38 -0.42 7.82
C VAL A 83 6.26 -0.60 6.60
N GLN A 84 6.49 -1.85 6.19
CA GLN A 84 7.33 -2.15 5.03
C GLN A 84 6.49 -2.22 3.76
N ILE A 85 6.82 -1.39 2.79
CA ILE A 85 6.18 -1.41 1.47
C ILE A 85 7.14 -2.01 0.45
N GLN A 86 6.64 -2.96 -0.34
CA GLN A 86 7.31 -3.50 -1.50
C GLN A 86 6.52 -3.14 -2.75
N GLU A 87 7.19 -2.52 -3.71
CA GLU A 87 6.62 -2.22 -5.03
C GLU A 87 6.57 -3.49 -5.86
N LEU A 88 5.37 -3.86 -6.32
CA LEU A 88 5.16 -5.05 -7.16
C LEU A 88 5.10 -4.69 -8.64
N HIS A 89 4.43 -3.58 -8.96
CA HIS A 89 4.30 -3.07 -10.32
C HIS A 89 4.01 -1.57 -10.34
N VAL A 90 4.51 -0.86 -11.35
CA VAL A 90 4.25 0.56 -11.57
C VAL A 90 3.58 0.71 -12.93
N GLY A 91 2.39 1.30 -12.97
CA GLY A 91 1.69 1.54 -14.23
C GLY A 91 2.44 2.53 -15.12
N GLY A 92 2.27 2.40 -16.43
CA GLY A 92 2.95 3.23 -17.43
C GLY A 92 4.40 2.84 -17.74
N GLN A 93 4.93 1.77 -17.15
CA GLN A 93 6.20 1.18 -17.58
C GLN A 93 5.92 0.04 -18.58
N HIS A 94 5.87 0.41 -19.86
CA HIS A 94 5.91 -0.51 -21.01
C HIS A 94 7.31 -0.53 -21.63
#